data_AF-A0A7W8EMI5-F1
#
_entry.id   AF-A0A7W8EMI5-F1
#
_cell.length_a   1.000
_cell.length_b   1.000
_cell.length_c   1.000
_cell.angle_alpha   90.00
_cell.angle_beta   90.00
_cell.angle_gamma   90.00
#
_symmetry.space_group_name_H-M   'P 1'
#
loop_
_entity.id
_entity.type
_entity.pdbx_description
1 polymer ?
#
loop_
_entity_poly.entity_id
_entity_poly.type
_entity_poly.pdbx_seq_one_letter_code
_entity_poly.pdbx_strand_id
1 'polypeptide(L)'
;MHPLLAVVLSAPAAEAGDPTFGWLFLAGLAALYSVGYTISIRLHPYRNCRRCQGSRKHRGAIFTRSFRACDRCDGTGRELRLFAKHP
;
A
#
# COMPACT_ATOMS: atom_id res chain seq x y z
N MET A 1 -31.85 56.42 -24.14
CA MET A 1 -30.57 56.51 -23.39
C MET A 1 -30.89 56.09 -21.96
N HIS A 2 -30.77 54.83 -21.52
CA HIS A 2 -29.65 53.92 -21.73
C HIS A 2 -30.12 52.44 -21.73
N PRO A 3 -29.68 51.63 -22.71
CA PRO A 3 -29.88 50.19 -22.76
C PRO A 3 -28.84 49.49 -21.86
N LEU A 4 -29.22 49.09 -20.65
CA LEU A 4 -28.33 48.36 -19.73
C LEU A 4 -29.07 47.21 -19.03
N LEU A 5 -29.82 46.42 -19.80
CA LEU A 5 -30.56 45.27 -19.29
C LEU A 5 -30.33 44.07 -20.21
N ALA A 6 -29.06 43.68 -20.39
CA ALA A 6 -28.65 42.37 -20.93
C ALA A 6 -27.12 42.27 -20.97
N VAL A 7 -26.44 42.36 -19.82
CA VAL A 7 -25.11 41.73 -19.73
C VAL A 7 -25.38 40.26 -19.46
N VAL A 8 -25.55 39.54 -20.56
CA VAL A 8 -25.65 38.08 -20.64
C VAL A 8 -24.49 37.46 -19.87
N LEU A 9 -24.83 36.64 -18.88
CA LEU A 9 -23.91 35.80 -18.14
C LEU A 9 -23.46 34.66 -19.08
N SER A 10 -22.43 34.89 -19.88
CA SER A 10 -21.80 33.82 -20.68
C SER A 10 -20.81 33.07 -19.77
N ALA A 11 -21.25 31.97 -19.18
CA ALA A 11 -20.33 30.96 -18.62
C ALA A 11 -19.71 30.20 -19.80
N PRO A 12 -18.37 30.08 -19.90
CA PRO A 12 -17.80 29.19 -20.91
C PRO A 12 -18.24 27.77 -20.57
N ALA A 13 -18.87 27.10 -21.54
CA ALA A 13 -19.09 25.67 -21.47
C ALA A 13 -17.70 25.04 -21.32
N ALA A 14 -17.36 24.61 -20.11
CA ALA A 14 -16.17 23.80 -19.89
C ALA A 14 -16.28 22.60 -20.83
N GLU A 15 -15.38 22.49 -21.80
CA GLU A 15 -15.36 21.32 -22.69
C GLU A 15 -15.31 20.07 -21.81
N ALA A 16 -16.40 19.31 -21.79
CA ALA A 16 -16.48 18.05 -21.10
C ALA A 16 -15.56 17.08 -21.85
N GLY A 17 -14.28 17.06 -21.48
CA GLY A 17 -13.34 16.04 -21.91
C GLY A 17 -13.97 14.68 -21.68
N ASP A 18 -13.85 13.79 -22.68
CA ASP A 18 -14.55 12.52 -22.73
C ASP A 18 -14.31 11.74 -21.41
N PRO A 19 -15.32 11.61 -20.52
CA PRO A 19 -15.11 11.06 -19.18
C PRO A 19 -14.61 9.61 -19.26
N THR A 20 -14.93 8.94 -20.37
CA THR A 20 -14.46 7.62 -20.74
C THR A 20 -12.94 7.52 -20.71
N PHE A 21 -12.24 8.51 -21.27
CA PHE A 21 -10.77 8.50 -21.30
C PHE A 21 -10.19 8.62 -19.89
N GLY A 22 -10.77 9.48 -19.05
CA GLY A 22 -10.37 9.61 -17.64
C GLY A 22 -10.57 8.31 -16.86
N TRP A 23 -11.71 7.65 -17.06
CA TRP A 23 -11.99 6.36 -16.43
C TRP A 23 -11.05 5.25 -16.91
N LEU A 24 -10.78 5.16 -18.23
CA LEU A 24 -9.84 4.19 -18.79
C LEU A 24 -8.42 4.40 -18.26
N PHE A 25 -7.99 5.66 -18.15
CA PHE A 25 -6.68 6.00 -17.60
C PHE A 25 -6.57 5.58 -16.12
N LEU A 26 -7.56 5.91 -15.30
CA LEU A 26 -7.61 5.50 -13.89
C LEU A 26 -7.64 3.97 -13.73
N ALA A 27 -8.44 3.29 -14.55
CA ALA A 27 -8.51 1.83 -14.56
C ALA A 27 -7.14 1.21 -14.92
N GLY A 28 -6.45 1.77 -15.92
CA GLY A 28 -5.10 1.35 -16.30
C GLY A 28 -4.09 1.51 -15.17
N LEU A 29 -4.10 2.65 -14.45
CA LEU A 29 -3.23 2.86 -13.29
C LEU A 29 -3.54 1.90 -12.14
N ALA A 30 -4.82 1.66 -11.86
CA ALA A 30 -5.24 0.71 -10.83
C ALA A 30 -4.79 -0.73 -11.17
N ALA A 31 -4.92 -1.13 -12.44
CA ALA A 31 -4.46 -2.41 -12.93
C ALA A 31 -2.93 -2.55 -12.75
N LEU A 32 -2.16 -1.57 -13.21
CA LEU A 32 -0.70 -1.57 -13.07
C LEU A 32 -0.25 -1.65 -11.61
N TYR A 33 -0.89 -0.86 -10.74
CA TYR A 33 -0.62 -0.88 -9.30
C TYR A 33 -0.93 -2.26 -8.69
N SER A 34 -2.08 -2.85 -9.03
CA SER A 34 -2.49 -4.15 -8.49
C SER A 34 -1.54 -5.29 -8.89
N VAL A 35 -1.08 -5.28 -10.15
CA VAL A 35 -0.12 -6.26 -10.67
C VAL A 35 1.24 -6.10 -9.97
N GLY A 36 1.75 -4.87 -9.91
CA GLY A 36 3.01 -4.57 -9.22
C GLY A 36 2.97 -4.94 -7.74
N TYR A 37 1.86 -4.65 -7.06
CA TYR A 37 1.66 -5.00 -5.65
C TYR A 37 1.64 -6.51 -5.42
N THR A 38 0.96 -7.26 -6.29
CA THR A 38 0.90 -8.73 -6.21
C THR A 38 2.27 -9.37 -6.40
N ILE A 39 3.03 -8.91 -7.40
CA ILE A 39 4.41 -9.37 -7.65
C ILE A 39 5.29 -9.06 -6.42
N SER A 40 5.20 -7.84 -5.89
CA SER A 40 5.96 -7.41 -4.72
C SER A 40 5.72 -8.30 -3.49
N ILE A 41 4.45 -8.63 -3.21
CA ILE A 41 4.08 -9.56 -2.13
C ILE A 41 4.65 -10.97 -2.36
N ARG A 42 4.63 -11.46 -3.61
CA ARG A 42 5.17 -12.80 -3.90
C ARG A 42 6.69 -12.88 -3.77
N LEU A 43 7.42 -11.84 -4.18
CA LEU A 43 8.89 -11.81 -4.04
C LEU A 43 9.32 -11.59 -2.59
N HIS A 44 8.59 -10.76 -1.85
CA HIS A 44 8.93 -10.39 -0.47
C HIS A 44 7.76 -10.72 0.49
N PRO A 45 7.40 -12.00 0.67
CA PRO A 45 6.24 -12.40 1.46
C PRO A 45 6.48 -12.25 2.96
N TYR A 46 7.74 -12.11 3.38
CA TYR A 46 8.14 -12.11 4.78
C TYR A 46 8.35 -10.69 5.33
N ARG A 47 7.97 -10.52 6.59
CA ARG A 47 8.20 -9.35 7.45
C ARG A 47 9.02 -9.78 8.65
N ASN A 48 9.62 -8.82 9.35
CA ASN A 48 10.21 -9.11 10.66
C ASN A 48 9.11 -9.57 11.63
N CYS A 49 9.36 -10.66 12.35
CA CYS A 49 8.45 -11.15 13.39
C CYS A 49 8.16 -10.03 14.39
N ARG A 50 6.88 -9.76 14.67
CA ARG A 50 6.48 -8.62 15.52
C ARG A 50 6.95 -8.73 16.96
N ARG A 51 7.31 -9.94 17.42
CA ARG A 51 7.71 -10.19 18.83
C ARG A 51 9.21 -10.05 19.05
N CYS A 52 10.04 -10.60 18.18
CA CYS A 52 11.50 -10.46 18.27
C CYS A 52 12.07 -9.38 17.34
N GLN A 53 11.25 -8.74 16.51
CA GLN A 53 11.62 -7.71 15.54
C GLN A 53 12.75 -8.14 14.60
N GLY A 54 12.80 -9.43 14.22
CA GLY A 54 13.88 -9.99 13.39
C GLY A 54 15.14 -10.45 14.15
N SER A 55 15.23 -10.22 15.47
CA SER A 55 16.36 -10.65 16.30
C SER A 55 16.52 -12.17 16.38
N ARG A 56 15.45 -12.94 16.14
CA ARG A 56 15.35 -14.41 16.27
C ARG A 56 15.49 -14.97 17.69
N LYS A 57 15.82 -14.12 18.66
CA LYS A 57 16.14 -14.52 20.03
C LYS A 57 15.51 -13.61 21.07
N HIS A 58 15.20 -14.19 22.24
CA HIS A 58 14.84 -13.48 23.46
C HIS A 58 15.94 -13.69 24.51
N ARG A 59 16.43 -12.57 25.05
CA ARG A 59 17.38 -12.56 26.17
C ARG A 59 16.63 -12.22 27.46
N GLY A 60 16.98 -12.89 28.54
CA GLY A 60 16.50 -12.55 29.88
C GLY A 60 17.24 -11.31 30.41
N ALA A 61 16.62 -10.62 31.36
CA ALA A 61 17.26 -9.47 32.02
C ALA A 61 18.42 -9.88 32.94
N ILE A 62 18.35 -11.09 33.52
CA ILE A 62 19.33 -11.57 34.52
C ILE A 62 20.52 -12.27 33.85
N PHE A 63 20.25 -13.21 32.92
CA PHE A 63 21.29 -13.94 32.19
C PHE A 63 21.43 -13.39 30.77
N THR A 64 22.23 -12.34 30.61
CA THR A 64 22.40 -11.64 29.32
C THR A 64 23.18 -12.46 28.28
N ARG A 65 23.99 -13.43 28.73
CA ARG A 65 24.74 -14.36 27.86
C ARG A 65 23.91 -15.54 27.34
N SER A 66 22.79 -15.86 27.98
CA SER A 66 21.91 -16.95 27.57
C SER A 66 20.71 -16.39 26.81
N PHE A 67 20.32 -17.05 25.72
CA PHE A 67 19.17 -16.66 24.92
C PHE A 67 18.34 -17.87 24.52
N ARG A 68 17.04 -17.68 24.38
CA ARG A 68 16.13 -18.67 23.80
C ARG A 68 15.71 -18.24 22.40
N ALA A 69 15.34 -19.21 21.55
CA ALA A 69 14.69 -18.93 20.28
C ALA A 69 13.39 -18.14 20.51
N CYS A 70 12.99 -17.32 19.54
CA CYS A 70 11.70 -16.66 19.63
C CYS A 70 10.57 -17.66 19.40
N ASP A 71 9.79 -17.93 20.44
CA ASP A 71 8.69 -18.91 20.45
C ASP A 71 7.63 -18.64 19.37
N ARG A 72 7.46 -17.37 18.97
CA ARG A 72 6.43 -16.97 17.98
C ARG A 72 6.81 -17.30 16.54
N CYS A 73 8.09 -17.22 16.21
CA CYS A 73 8.58 -17.46 14.85
C CYS A 73 9.52 -18.65 14.78
N ASP A 74 9.59 -19.44 15.85
CA ASP A 74 10.47 -20.59 16.02
C ASP A 74 11.93 -20.31 15.59
N GLY A 75 12.46 -19.15 16.02
CA GLY A 75 13.82 -18.73 15.68
C GLY A 75 14.06 -18.31 14.21
N THR A 76 13.05 -18.32 13.33
CA THR A 76 13.21 -17.90 11.93
C THR A 76 13.32 -16.38 11.76
N GLY A 77 12.78 -15.62 12.72
CA GLY A 77 12.81 -14.14 12.75
C GLY A 77 11.87 -13.48 11.76
N ARG A 78 11.10 -14.28 11.02
CA ARG A 78 10.21 -13.83 9.96
C ARG A 78 8.76 -14.22 10.25
N GLU A 79 7.84 -13.43 9.75
CA GLU A 79 6.39 -13.64 9.81
C GLU A 79 5.80 -13.29 8.44
N LEU A 80 4.78 -14.02 8.00
CA LEU A 80 4.13 -13.72 6.72
C LEU A 80 3.41 -12.37 6.79
N ARG A 81 3.54 -11.61 5.71
CA ARG A 81 2.87 -10.32 5.51
C ARG A 81 1.37 -10.56 5.28
N LEU A 82 0.52 -9.60 5.68
CA LEU A 82 -0.91 -9.64 5.32
C LEU A 82 -1.04 -9.78 3.79
N PHE A 83 -1.91 -10.68 3.34
CA PHE A 83 -2.12 -11.06 1.93
C PHE A 83 -0.97 -11.83 1.25
N ALA A 84 0.14 -12.11 1.94
CA ALA A 84 1.13 -13.05 1.46
C ALA A 84 0.60 -14.48 1.66
N LYS A 85 0.59 -15.27 0.58
CA LYS A 85 0.37 -16.72 0.68
C LYS A 85 1.70 -17.38 1.01
N HIS A 86 1.65 -18.48 1.76
CA HIS A 86 2.82 -19.32 1.94
C HIS A 86 3.26 -19.80 0.55
N PRO A 87 4.51 -19.54 0.12
CA PRO A 87 5.02 -20.12 -1.11
C PRO A 87 5.12 -21.64 -1.00
#